data_AF-A0A3D8UNH1-F1
#
_entry.id   AF-A0A3D8UNH1-F1
#
_cell.length_a   1.000
_cell.length_b   1.000
_cell.length_c   1.000
_cell.angle_alpha   90.00
_cell.angle_beta   90.00
_cell.angle_gamma   90.00
#
_symmetry.space_group_name_H-M   'P 1'
#
loop_
_entity.id
_entity.type
_entity.pdbx_description
1 polymer ?
#
loop_
_entity_poly.entity_id
_entity_poly.type
_entity_poly.pdbx_seq_one_letter_code
_entity_poly.pdbx_strand_id
1 'polypeptide(L)'
;MAQYETEEQQVEAIKTFWKENGKAIILGAVIGFGGIFGWDYYKDHKVEQAELASAHYAEAVDSIVAGSDEQPQFTEKAETLKQDFSDSSYAALAVLKLAEIEVSKDNLDGAAEHLRWVVDQGNKTFAPVAQVRLARILLAQDKYDAAISEADSVKSKAYVSGALLVKGEAQLAKGDREAAKNTFIQARDASKTSPHPMLALRLSEFGIEK
;
A
#
# COMPACT_ATOMS: atom_id res chain seq x y z
N MET A 1 -10.11 -58.22 -29.80
CA MET A 1 -9.85 -59.48 -29.08
C MET A 1 -9.65 -59.12 -27.62
N ALA A 2 -10.62 -59.48 -26.77
CA ALA A 2 -10.60 -59.16 -25.35
C ALA A 2 -9.62 -60.09 -24.64
N GLN A 3 -8.56 -59.54 -24.07
CA GLN A 3 -7.58 -60.29 -23.28
C GLN A 3 -8.18 -60.47 -21.88
N TYR A 4 -8.66 -61.69 -21.60
CA TYR A 4 -9.00 -62.11 -20.24
C TYR A 4 -7.69 -62.29 -19.47
N GLU A 5 -7.24 -61.24 -18.77
CA GLU A 5 -6.23 -61.42 -17.73
C GLU A 5 -6.90 -62.14 -16.55
N THR A 6 -6.43 -63.34 -16.23
CA THR A 6 -6.87 -64.09 -15.05
C THR A 6 -6.61 -63.26 -13.78
N GLU A 7 -7.43 -63.41 -12.74
CA GLU A 7 -7.30 -62.65 -11.48
C GLU A 7 -5.86 -62.66 -10.91
N GLU A 8 -5.14 -63.77 -11.05
CA GLU A 8 -3.75 -63.88 -10.61
C GLU A 8 -2.79 -62.92 -11.36
N GLN A 9 -2.97 -62.72 -12.66
CA GLN A 9 -2.13 -61.84 -13.48
C GLN A 9 -2.40 -60.36 -13.17
N GLN A 10 -3.66 -59.99 -12.92
CA GLN A 10 -4.01 -58.64 -12.48
C GLN A 10 -3.38 -58.31 -11.13
N VAL A 11 -3.38 -59.26 -10.19
CA VAL A 11 -2.74 -59.09 -8.88
C VAL A 11 -1.22 -58.93 -9.00
N GLU A 12 -0.58 -59.70 -9.88
CA GLU A 12 0.86 -59.61 -10.10
C GLU A 12 1.28 -58.29 -10.79
N ALA A 13 0.47 -57.80 -11.73
CA ALA A 13 0.66 -56.49 -12.37
C ALA A 13 0.55 -55.33 -11.37
N ILE A 14 -0.44 -55.35 -10.47
CA ILE A 14 -0.60 -54.33 -9.43
C ILE A 14 0.59 -54.34 -8.45
N LYS A 15 1.04 -55.54 -8.03
CA LYS A 15 2.22 -55.69 -7.16
C LYS A 15 3.48 -55.12 -7.80
N THR A 16 3.68 -55.39 -9.08
CA THR A 16 4.85 -54.92 -9.84
C THR A 16 4.80 -53.40 -10.03
N PHE A 17 3.65 -52.86 -10.42
CA PHE A 17 3.43 -51.41 -10.55
C PHE A 17 3.71 -50.66 -9.25
N TRP A 18 3.23 -51.18 -8.11
CA TRP A 18 3.46 -50.55 -6.80
C TRP A 18 4.92 -50.66 -6.35
N LYS A 19 5.59 -51.77 -6.64
CA LYS A 19 7.02 -51.95 -6.33
C LYS A 19 7.90 -50.97 -7.12
N GLU A 20 7.52 -50.67 -8.36
CA GLU A 20 8.25 -49.74 -9.23
C GLU A 20 7.91 -48.27 -8.95
N ASN A 21 6.64 -47.93 -8.71
CA ASN A 21 6.16 -46.54 -8.67
C ASN A 21 5.74 -46.06 -7.27
N GLY A 22 5.58 -46.95 -6.28
CA GLY A 22 5.02 -46.61 -4.97
C GLY A 22 5.76 -45.49 -4.24
N LYS A 23 7.10 -45.43 -4.37
CA LYS A 23 7.90 -44.32 -3.79
C LYS A 23 7.55 -42.97 -4.41
N ALA A 24 7.39 -42.90 -5.73
CA ALA A 24 7.04 -41.66 -6.44
C ALA A 24 5.59 -41.24 -6.15
N ILE A 25 4.67 -42.20 -6.04
CA ILE A 25 3.28 -41.95 -5.66
C ILE A 25 3.20 -41.40 -4.25
N ILE A 26 3.91 -42.01 -3.28
CA ILE A 26 3.94 -41.53 -1.90
C ILE A 26 4.57 -40.12 -1.84
N LEU A 27 5.68 -39.89 -2.54
CA LEU A 27 6.31 -38.57 -2.58
C LEU A 27 5.38 -37.52 -3.19
N GLY A 28 4.72 -37.84 -4.31
CA GLY A 28 3.74 -36.97 -4.94
C GLY A 28 2.53 -36.69 -4.04
N ALA A 29 2.06 -37.69 -3.30
CA ALA A 29 0.98 -37.53 -2.33
C ALA A 29 1.40 -36.64 -1.15
N VAL A 30 2.59 -36.83 -0.58
CA VAL A 30 3.11 -36.00 0.52
C VAL A 30 3.27 -34.55 0.08
N ILE A 31 3.84 -34.31 -1.11
CA ILE A 31 3.98 -32.95 -1.65
C ILE A 31 2.60 -32.35 -1.96
N GLY A 32 1.69 -33.12 -2.57
CA GLY A 32 0.35 -32.68 -2.92
C GLY A 32 -0.45 -32.28 -1.69
N PHE A 33 -0.58 -33.17 -0.70
CA PHE A 33 -1.29 -32.90 0.54
C PHE A 33 -0.58 -31.83 1.38
N GLY A 34 0.75 -31.91 1.52
CA GLY A 34 1.53 -30.92 2.25
C GLY A 34 1.40 -29.51 1.64
N GLY A 35 1.34 -29.40 0.32
CA GLY A 35 1.10 -28.14 -0.38
C GLY A 35 -0.29 -27.58 -0.13
N ILE A 36 -1.34 -28.42 -0.20
CA ILE A 36 -2.72 -27.99 0.05
C ILE A 36 -2.89 -27.56 1.51
N PHE A 37 -2.54 -28.41 2.47
CA PHE A 37 -2.68 -28.10 3.90
C PHE A 37 -1.79 -26.93 4.33
N GLY A 38 -0.57 -26.85 3.79
CA GLY A 38 0.32 -25.72 4.05
C GLY A 38 -0.24 -24.40 3.50
N TRP A 39 -0.81 -24.41 2.30
CA TRP A 39 -1.45 -23.24 1.70
C TRP A 39 -2.71 -22.81 2.45
N ASP A 40 -3.57 -23.76 2.82
CA ASP A 40 -4.79 -23.47 3.58
C ASP A 40 -4.46 -22.93 4.98
N TYR A 41 -3.51 -23.54 5.69
CA TYR A 41 -3.05 -23.02 6.98
C TYR A 41 -2.48 -21.60 6.87
N TYR A 42 -1.65 -21.34 5.84
CA TYR A 42 -1.12 -20.00 5.60
C TYR A 42 -2.21 -18.98 5.30
N LYS A 43 -3.20 -19.36 4.49
CA LYS A 43 -4.34 -18.51 4.13
C LYS A 43 -5.19 -18.19 5.37
N ASP A 44 -5.52 -19.19 6.17
CA ASP A 44 -6.34 -19.04 7.38
C ASP A 44 -5.62 -18.14 8.40
N HIS A 45 -4.31 -18.34 8.58
CA HIS A 45 -3.50 -17.45 9.42
C HIS A 45 -3.50 -15.99 8.93
N LYS A 46 -3.43 -15.77 7.61
CA LYS A 46 -3.52 -14.41 7.04
C LYS A 46 -4.91 -13.78 7.26
N VAL A 47 -5.98 -14.57 7.24
CA VAL A 47 -7.35 -14.09 7.53
C VAL A 47 -7.47 -13.70 9.00
N GLU A 48 -7.05 -14.58 9.92
CA GLU A 48 -7.07 -14.32 11.37
C GLU A 48 -6.30 -13.04 11.72
N GLN A 49 -5.10 -12.86 11.14
CA GLN A 49 -4.31 -11.64 11.36
C GLN A 49 -4.99 -10.38 10.81
N ALA A 50 -5.72 -10.49 9.71
CA ALA A 50 -6.48 -9.36 9.17
C ALA A 50 -7.70 -9.01 10.04
N GLU A 51 -8.37 -10.01 10.62
CA GLU A 51 -9.49 -9.82 11.55
C GLU A 51 -9.02 -9.13 12.84
N LEU A 52 -7.90 -9.58 13.42
CA LEU A 52 -7.31 -8.95 14.60
C LEU A 52 -6.89 -7.50 14.32
N ALA A 53 -6.18 -7.25 13.21
CA ALA A 53 -5.79 -5.90 12.81
C ALA A 53 -7.02 -4.99 12.60
N SER A 54 -8.11 -5.52 12.05
CA SER A 54 -9.36 -4.78 11.88
C SER A 54 -9.98 -4.40 13.22
N ALA A 55 -10.01 -5.33 14.19
CA ALA A 55 -10.56 -5.07 15.52
C ALA A 55 -9.76 -3.98 16.25
N HIS A 56 -8.43 -4.09 16.24
CA HIS A 56 -7.54 -3.08 16.82
C HIS A 56 -7.71 -1.70 16.16
N TYR A 57 -7.89 -1.66 14.84
CA TYR A 57 -8.16 -0.41 14.14
C TYR A 57 -9.52 0.19 14.50
N ALA A 58 -10.57 -0.62 14.63
CA ALA A 58 -11.88 -0.16 15.07
C ALA A 58 -11.80 0.48 16.46
N GLU A 59 -11.15 -0.18 17.42
CA GLU A 59 -10.92 0.37 18.75
C GLU A 59 -10.11 1.67 18.73
N ALA A 60 -9.10 1.77 17.85
CA ALA A 60 -8.35 3.00 17.68
C ALA A 60 -9.26 4.13 17.20
N VAL A 61 -10.04 3.91 16.15
CA VAL A 61 -10.95 4.94 15.60
C VAL A 61 -12.00 5.36 16.62
N ASP A 62 -12.55 4.43 17.40
CA ASP A 62 -13.54 4.75 18.44
C ASP A 62 -12.97 5.75 19.47
N SER A 63 -11.68 5.64 19.82
CA SER A 63 -11.03 6.60 20.71
C SER A 63 -10.96 8.02 20.15
N ILE A 64 -10.86 8.19 18.82
CA ILE A 64 -10.89 9.53 18.21
C ILE A 64 -12.30 10.13 18.25
N VAL A 65 -13.33 9.30 18.03
CA VAL A 65 -14.73 9.77 17.98
C VAL A 65 -15.21 10.24 19.37
N ALA A 66 -14.63 9.69 20.44
CA ALA A 66 -14.95 10.06 21.81
C ALA A 66 -14.46 11.46 22.24
N GLY A 67 -13.49 12.07 21.55
CA GLY A 67 -13.04 13.44 21.79
C GLY A 67 -11.52 13.65 21.68
N SER A 68 -11.05 14.90 21.82
CA SER A 68 -9.63 15.27 21.66
C SER A 68 -8.70 14.67 22.71
N ASP A 69 -9.19 14.42 23.93
CA ASP A 69 -8.39 13.93 25.06
C ASP A 69 -7.96 12.45 24.86
N GLU A 70 -8.56 11.75 23.91
CA GLU A 70 -8.26 10.35 23.59
C GLU A 70 -7.30 10.19 22.40
N GLN A 71 -6.81 11.28 21.82
CA GLN A 71 -5.75 11.27 20.81
C GLN A 71 -4.47 10.50 21.24
N PRO A 72 -4.04 10.51 22.52
CA PRO A 72 -2.96 9.64 23.01
C PRO A 72 -3.30 8.15 22.92
N GLN A 73 -4.55 7.77 23.21
CA GLN A 73 -4.99 6.36 23.12
C GLN A 73 -5.01 5.87 21.67
N PHE A 74 -5.47 6.72 20.74
CA PHE A 74 -5.33 6.42 19.31
C PHE A 74 -3.87 6.20 18.94
N THR A 75 -2.99 7.09 19.39
CA THR A 75 -1.56 7.04 19.04
C THR A 75 -0.93 5.73 19.50
N GLU A 76 -1.20 5.31 20.74
CA GLU A 76 -0.74 4.03 21.27
C GLU A 76 -1.24 2.84 20.44
N LYS A 77 -2.55 2.76 20.18
CA LYS A 77 -3.14 1.67 19.38
C LYS A 77 -2.63 1.66 17.94
N ALA A 78 -2.41 2.82 17.35
CA ALA A 78 -1.87 2.95 16.00
C ALA A 78 -0.39 2.50 15.92
N GLU A 79 0.41 2.78 16.94
CA GLU A 79 1.77 2.26 17.04
C GLU A 79 1.79 0.73 17.25
N THR A 80 0.86 0.17 18.02
CA THR A 80 0.66 -1.29 18.10
C THR A 80 0.35 -1.88 16.72
N LEU A 81 -0.58 -1.29 15.97
CA LEU A 81 -0.90 -1.73 14.61
C LEU A 81 0.32 -1.69 13.68
N LYS A 82 1.11 -0.62 13.76
CA LYS A 82 2.34 -0.43 12.99
C LYS A 82 3.41 -1.48 13.31
N GLN A 83 3.51 -1.91 14.56
CA GLN A 83 4.50 -2.89 15.02
C GLN A 83 4.06 -4.33 14.78
N ASP A 84 2.86 -4.69 15.23
CA ASP A 84 2.40 -6.08 15.30
C ASP A 84 1.65 -6.52 14.03
N PHE A 85 1.12 -5.57 13.26
CA PHE A 85 0.29 -5.81 12.07
C PHE A 85 0.80 -5.03 10.84
N SER A 86 2.11 -4.83 10.73
CA SER A 86 2.77 -4.03 9.67
C SER A 86 2.35 -4.37 8.24
N ASP A 87 2.15 -5.66 7.94
CA ASP A 87 1.69 -6.16 6.64
C ASP A 87 0.21 -5.80 6.31
N SER A 88 -0.55 -5.31 7.29
CA SER A 88 -1.98 -5.08 7.14
C SER A 88 -2.31 -3.71 6.53
N SER A 89 -3.38 -3.66 5.74
CA SER A 89 -3.96 -2.39 5.27
C SER A 89 -4.45 -1.51 6.42
N TYR A 90 -4.82 -2.10 7.55
CA TYR A 90 -5.25 -1.38 8.75
C TYR A 90 -4.09 -0.62 9.43
N ALA A 91 -2.89 -1.21 9.47
CA ALA A 91 -1.70 -0.51 9.93
C ALA A 91 -1.37 0.70 9.04
N ALA A 92 -1.44 0.54 7.72
CA ALA A 92 -1.24 1.67 6.80
C ALA A 92 -2.25 2.80 7.03
N LEU A 93 -3.53 2.49 7.26
CA LEU A 93 -4.56 3.48 7.60
C LEU A 93 -4.27 4.18 8.93
N ALA A 94 -3.92 3.42 9.97
CA ALA A 94 -3.59 3.97 11.28
C ALA A 94 -2.39 4.93 11.20
N VAL A 95 -1.33 4.54 10.49
CA VAL A 95 -0.13 5.38 10.32
C VAL A 95 -0.39 6.61 9.46
N LEU A 96 -1.26 6.53 8.45
CA LEU A 96 -1.72 7.72 7.72
C LEU A 96 -2.42 8.73 8.64
N LYS A 97 -3.17 8.25 9.64
CA LYS A 97 -3.82 9.11 10.64
C LYS A 97 -2.83 9.65 11.67
N LEU A 98 -1.82 8.88 12.07
CA LEU A 98 -0.69 9.40 12.85
C LEU A 98 -0.01 10.57 12.14
N ALA A 99 0.26 10.45 10.84
CA ALA A 99 0.82 11.55 10.07
C ALA A 99 -0.06 12.82 10.10
N GLU A 100 -1.39 12.67 9.99
CA GLU A 100 -2.33 13.79 10.11
C GLU A 100 -2.28 14.44 11.50
N ILE A 101 -2.21 13.61 12.54
CA ILE A 101 -2.06 14.05 13.93
C ILE A 101 -0.77 14.86 14.11
N GLU A 102 0.36 14.38 13.59
CA GLU A 102 1.63 15.11 13.67
C GLU A 102 1.58 16.45 12.91
N VAL A 103 0.93 16.50 11.74
CA VAL A 103 0.69 17.79 11.03
C VAL A 103 -0.15 18.75 11.87
N SER A 104 -1.18 18.27 12.56
CA SER A 104 -2.02 19.12 13.42
C SER A 104 -1.27 19.73 14.62
N LYS A 105 -0.15 19.11 15.01
CA LYS A 105 0.79 19.58 16.05
C LYS A 105 1.95 20.40 15.47
N ASP A 106 1.93 20.72 14.18
CA ASP A 106 3.03 21.36 13.44
C ASP A 106 4.34 20.52 13.41
N ASN A 107 4.27 19.23 13.75
CA ASN A 107 5.41 18.32 13.70
C ASN A 107 5.54 17.69 12.30
N LEU A 108 6.06 18.47 11.36
CA LEU A 108 6.25 18.03 9.98
C LEU A 108 7.27 16.89 9.84
N ASP A 109 8.28 16.81 10.70
CA ASP A 109 9.27 15.73 10.66
C ASP A 109 8.63 14.39 11.07
N GLY A 110 7.85 14.37 12.15
CA GLY A 110 7.09 13.18 12.55
C GLY A 110 6.08 12.74 11.48
N ALA A 111 5.37 13.70 10.87
CA ALA A 111 4.46 13.40 9.77
C ALA A 111 5.19 12.78 8.57
N ALA A 112 6.38 13.30 8.20
CA ALA A 112 7.18 12.76 7.12
C ALA A 112 7.67 11.33 7.42
N GLU A 113 8.05 11.04 8.68
CA GLU A 113 8.45 9.69 9.11
C GLU A 113 7.31 8.69 8.95
N HIS A 114 6.13 9.00 9.46
CA HIS A 114 4.94 8.14 9.33
C HIS A 114 4.55 7.91 7.86
N LEU A 115 4.57 8.97 7.03
CA LEU A 115 4.25 8.83 5.61
C LEU A 115 5.28 7.97 4.87
N ARG A 116 6.57 8.16 5.17
CA ARG A 116 7.65 7.33 4.60
C ARG A 116 7.48 5.87 4.98
N TRP A 117 7.13 5.58 6.23
CA TRP A 117 6.82 4.22 6.66
C TRP A 117 5.73 3.58 5.79
N VAL A 118 4.63 4.29 5.50
CA VAL A 118 3.54 3.77 4.63
C VAL A 118 4.01 3.53 3.20
N VAL A 119 4.90 4.39 2.67
CA VAL A 119 5.51 4.20 1.34
C VAL A 119 6.39 2.95 1.33
N ASP A 120 7.22 2.77 2.35
CA ASP A 120 8.19 1.68 2.46
C ASP A 120 7.54 0.31 2.69
N GLN A 121 6.38 0.26 3.36
CA GLN A 121 5.57 -0.98 3.46
C GLN A 121 5.10 -1.49 2.09
N GLY A 122 5.10 -0.65 1.05
CA GLY A 122 4.77 -1.07 -0.31
C GLY A 122 3.29 -1.43 -0.52
N ASN A 123 2.39 -1.03 0.39
CA ASN A 123 0.96 -1.24 0.23
C ASN A 123 0.46 -0.45 -0.99
N LYS A 124 0.11 -1.15 -2.08
CA LYS A 124 -0.27 -0.53 -3.37
C LYS A 124 -1.50 0.38 -3.28
N THR A 125 -2.35 0.17 -2.27
CA THR A 125 -3.56 0.98 -2.06
C THR A 125 -3.20 2.34 -1.47
N PHE A 126 -2.32 2.36 -0.45
CA PHE A 126 -2.04 3.56 0.34
C PHE A 126 -0.72 4.26 0.02
N ALA A 127 0.27 3.55 -0.52
CA ALA A 127 1.55 4.14 -0.89
C ALA A 127 1.39 5.35 -1.84
N PRO A 128 0.55 5.31 -2.89
CA PRO A 128 0.43 6.46 -3.80
C PRO A 128 -0.07 7.75 -3.13
N VAL A 129 -1.02 7.65 -2.20
CA VAL A 129 -1.49 8.83 -1.45
C VAL A 129 -0.45 9.28 -0.43
N ALA A 130 0.26 8.34 0.19
CA ALA A 130 1.34 8.63 1.13
C ALA A 130 2.50 9.38 0.44
N GLN A 131 2.90 8.96 -0.76
CA GLN A 131 3.92 9.64 -1.58
C GLN A 131 3.53 11.09 -1.90
N VAL A 132 2.30 11.33 -2.38
CA VAL A 132 1.83 12.71 -2.67
C VAL A 132 1.80 13.56 -1.40
N ARG A 133 1.36 13.00 -0.27
CA ARG A 133 1.35 13.70 1.02
C ARG A 133 2.79 13.96 1.52
N LEU A 134 3.69 13.00 1.40
CA LEU A 134 5.09 13.13 1.79
C LEU A 134 5.78 14.23 0.97
N ALA A 135 5.55 14.28 -0.35
CA ALA A 135 6.03 15.35 -1.21
C ALA A 135 5.54 16.74 -0.74
N ARG A 136 4.28 16.85 -0.27
CA ARG A 136 3.73 18.11 0.29
C ARG A 136 4.40 18.49 1.60
N ILE A 137 4.64 17.53 2.49
CA ILE A 137 5.36 17.79 3.74
C ILE A 137 6.79 18.24 3.45
N LEU A 138 7.50 17.56 2.55
CA LEU A 138 8.84 17.95 2.13
C LEU A 138 8.87 19.35 1.52
N LEU A 139 7.86 19.71 0.72
CA LEU A 139 7.70 21.06 0.19
C LEU A 139 7.49 22.09 1.30
N ALA A 140 6.62 21.80 2.28
CA ALA A 140 6.37 22.68 3.43
C ALA A 140 7.60 22.85 4.35
N GLN A 141 8.53 21.88 4.31
CA GLN A 141 9.82 21.93 4.99
C GLN A 141 10.92 22.60 4.14
N ASP A 142 10.57 23.23 3.01
CA ASP A 142 11.50 23.81 2.04
C ASP A 142 12.51 22.83 1.43
N LYS A 143 12.27 21.52 1.55
CA LYS A 143 13.09 20.44 0.98
C LYS A 143 12.68 20.21 -0.49
N TYR A 144 12.80 21.23 -1.33
CA TYR A 144 12.24 21.25 -2.68
C TYR A 144 12.70 20.09 -3.58
N ASP A 145 14.00 19.76 -3.58
CA ASP A 145 14.51 18.66 -4.42
C ASP A 145 14.00 17.29 -3.95
N ALA A 146 13.87 17.10 -2.64
CA ALA A 146 13.26 15.89 -2.09
C ALA A 146 11.77 15.81 -2.43
N ALA A 147 11.04 16.92 -2.36
CA ALA A 147 9.63 16.99 -2.76
C ALA A 147 9.43 16.64 -4.24
N ILE A 148 10.27 17.17 -5.13
CA ILE A 148 10.25 16.85 -6.57
C ILE A 148 10.53 15.36 -6.79
N SER A 149 11.57 14.83 -6.16
CA SER A 149 11.93 13.41 -6.27
C SER A 149 10.81 12.49 -5.79
N GLU A 150 10.20 12.83 -4.66
CA GLU A 150 9.08 12.06 -4.10
C GLU A 150 7.86 12.11 -5.04
N ALA A 151 7.51 13.29 -5.56
CA ALA A 151 6.42 13.45 -6.52
C ALA A 151 6.65 12.65 -7.82
N ASP A 152 7.89 12.62 -8.33
CA ASP A 152 8.26 11.86 -9.53
C ASP A 152 8.20 10.33 -9.32
N SER A 153 8.24 9.86 -8.08
CA SER A 153 8.08 8.45 -7.74
C SER A 153 6.64 7.94 -7.87
N VAL A 154 5.65 8.85 -7.90
CA VAL A 154 4.22 8.49 -7.99
C VAL A 154 3.87 7.98 -9.39
N LYS A 155 3.60 6.68 -9.51
CA LYS A 155 3.22 6.04 -10.79
C LYS A 155 1.72 5.79 -10.94
N SER A 156 0.95 5.92 -9.85
CA SER A 156 -0.49 5.69 -9.88
C SER A 156 -1.20 6.78 -10.68
N LYS A 157 -1.94 6.39 -11.73
CA LYS A 157 -2.70 7.32 -12.58
C LYS A 157 -3.69 8.18 -11.78
N ALA A 158 -4.25 7.65 -10.70
CA ALA A 158 -5.19 8.39 -9.84
C ALA A 158 -4.53 9.54 -9.06
N TYR A 159 -3.22 9.46 -8.81
CA TYR A 159 -2.49 10.40 -7.96
C TYR A 159 -1.49 11.27 -8.72
N VAL A 160 -1.19 10.94 -9.99
CA VAL A 160 -0.15 11.63 -10.76
C VAL A 160 -0.45 13.12 -10.95
N SER A 161 -1.70 13.52 -11.15
CA SER A 161 -2.09 14.93 -11.24
C SER A 161 -1.78 15.68 -9.93
N GLY A 162 -2.10 15.07 -8.79
CA GLY A 162 -1.77 15.62 -7.47
C GLY A 162 -0.27 15.67 -7.21
N ALA A 163 0.50 14.68 -7.66
CA ALA A 163 1.96 14.68 -7.56
C ALA A 163 2.58 15.79 -8.39
N LEU A 164 2.13 15.95 -9.65
CA LEU A 164 2.59 17.00 -10.55
C LEU A 164 2.26 18.40 -10.02
N LEU A 165 1.10 18.59 -9.38
CA LEU A 165 0.80 19.84 -8.69
C LEU A 165 1.88 20.16 -7.65
N VAL A 166 2.24 19.21 -6.78
CA VAL A 166 3.28 19.42 -5.74
C VAL A 166 4.66 19.67 -6.36
N LYS A 167 5.00 18.96 -7.44
CA LYS A 167 6.24 19.19 -8.18
C LYS A 167 6.30 20.60 -8.77
N GLY A 168 5.21 21.07 -9.37
CA GLY A 168 5.12 22.42 -9.94
C GLY A 168 5.26 23.50 -8.85
N GLU A 169 4.65 23.29 -7.68
CA GLU A 169 4.82 24.16 -6.51
C GLU A 169 6.28 24.22 -6.04
N ALA A 170 6.95 23.07 -5.94
CA ALA A 170 8.36 23.00 -5.57
C ALA A 170 9.28 23.68 -6.60
N GLN A 171 9.00 23.52 -7.89
CA GLN A 171 9.73 24.22 -8.96
C GLN A 171 9.53 25.73 -8.88
N LEU A 172 8.30 26.18 -8.61
CA LEU A 172 7.98 27.59 -8.45
C LEU A 172 8.70 28.19 -7.23
N ALA A 173 8.73 27.48 -6.10
CA ALA A 173 9.45 27.88 -4.90
C ALA A 173 10.97 27.99 -5.13
N LYS A 174 11.54 27.15 -6.00
CA LYS A 174 12.93 27.27 -6.46
C LYS A 174 13.19 28.42 -7.44
N GLY A 175 12.15 29.13 -7.88
CA GLY A 175 12.24 30.20 -8.88
C GLY A 175 12.21 29.72 -10.34
N ASP A 176 12.03 28.42 -10.60
CA ASP A 176 11.93 27.87 -11.95
C ASP A 176 10.48 27.99 -12.47
N ARG A 177 10.11 29.23 -12.80
CA ARG A 177 8.74 29.59 -13.20
C ARG A 177 8.30 28.90 -14.50
N GLU A 178 9.20 28.73 -15.47
CA GLU A 178 8.88 28.07 -16.74
C GLU A 178 8.70 26.55 -16.56
N ALA A 179 9.55 25.88 -15.78
CA ALA A 179 9.33 24.47 -15.47
C ALA A 179 8.03 24.27 -14.68
N ALA A 180 7.75 25.12 -13.69
CA ALA A 180 6.51 25.06 -12.90
C ALA A 180 5.27 25.16 -13.79
N LYS A 181 5.24 26.14 -14.71
CA LYS A 181 4.15 26.30 -15.69
C LYS A 181 3.93 25.03 -16.50
N ASN A 182 4.99 24.47 -17.08
CA ASN A 182 4.90 23.24 -17.88
C ASN A 182 4.44 22.05 -17.05
N THR A 183 4.85 21.96 -15.79
CA THR A 183 4.40 20.90 -14.87
C THR A 183 2.93 21.06 -14.48
N PHE A 184 2.44 22.28 -14.26
CA PHE A 184 1.01 22.50 -13.99
C PHE A 184 0.12 22.13 -15.19
N ILE A 185 0.58 22.40 -16.42
CA ILE A 185 -0.10 21.94 -17.64
C ILE A 185 -0.17 20.41 -17.66
N GLN A 186 0.95 19.72 -17.40
CA GLN A 186 0.97 18.26 -17.30
C GLN A 186 0.04 17.75 -16.18
N ALA A 187 -0.02 18.44 -15.05
CA ALA A 187 -0.92 18.09 -13.95
C ALA A 187 -2.39 18.16 -14.36
N ARG A 188 -2.78 19.17 -15.14
CA ARG A 188 -4.13 19.32 -15.69
C ARG A 188 -4.43 18.21 -16.67
N ASP A 189 -3.54 17.95 -17.62
CA ASP A 189 -3.74 16.98 -18.69
C ASP A 189 -3.78 15.54 -18.13
N ALA A 190 -3.11 15.29 -16.99
CA ALA A 190 -3.20 14.04 -16.27
C ALA A 190 -4.47 13.89 -15.41
N SER A 191 -5.23 14.97 -15.19
CA SER A 191 -6.46 14.94 -14.41
C SER A 191 -7.62 14.41 -15.27
N LYS A 192 -8.15 13.23 -14.91
CA LYS A 192 -9.35 12.66 -15.57
C LYS A 192 -10.67 13.24 -15.05
N THR A 193 -10.62 13.89 -13.89
CA THR A 193 -11.75 14.52 -13.21
C THR A 193 -11.51 16.03 -13.13
N SER A 194 -12.49 16.78 -12.63
CA SER A 194 -12.35 18.23 -12.39
C SER A 194 -11.02 18.53 -11.69
N PRO A 195 -10.22 19.49 -12.22
CA PRO A 195 -8.93 19.84 -11.64
C PRO A 195 -9.07 20.23 -10.17
N HIS A 196 -8.08 19.87 -9.36
CA HIS A 196 -7.97 20.36 -7.98
C HIS A 196 -8.08 21.90 -7.98
N PRO A 197 -8.87 22.54 -7.08
CA PRO A 197 -9.07 24.00 -7.10
C PRO A 197 -7.75 24.80 -7.10
N MET A 198 -6.76 24.33 -6.33
CA MET A 198 -5.42 24.92 -6.32
C MET A 198 -4.73 24.86 -7.68
N LEU A 199 -4.90 23.77 -8.44
CA LEU A 199 -4.30 23.65 -9.77
C LEU A 199 -4.91 24.66 -10.76
N ALA A 200 -6.23 24.88 -10.68
CA ALA A 200 -6.88 25.91 -11.49
C ALA A 200 -6.38 27.32 -11.13
N LEU A 201 -6.19 27.60 -9.84
CA LEU A 201 -5.60 28.86 -9.36
C LEU A 201 -4.16 29.05 -9.88
N ARG A 202 -3.31 28.02 -9.81
CA ARG A 202 -1.95 28.14 -10.34
C ARG A 202 -1.92 28.37 -11.83
N LEU A 203 -2.75 27.66 -12.61
CA LEU A 203 -2.81 27.87 -14.06
C LEU A 203 -3.27 29.29 -14.42
N SER A 204 -4.21 29.87 -13.67
CA SER A 204 -4.63 31.26 -13.90
C SER A 204 -3.54 32.29 -13.58
N GLU A 205 -2.65 32.02 -12.61
CA GLU A 205 -1.45 32.85 -12.36
C GLU A 205 -0.47 32.89 -13.56
N PHE A 206 -0.57 31.92 -14.46
CA PHE A 206 0.18 31.89 -15.73
C PHE A 206 -0.64 32.39 -16.93
N GLY A 207 -1.86 32.89 -16.72
CA GLY A 207 -2.77 33.30 -17.79
C GLY A 207 -3.30 32.12 -18.61
N ILE A 208 -3.28 30.91 -18.05
CA ILE A 208 -3.80 29.71 -18.70
C ILE A 208 -5.20 29.46 -18.16
N GLU A 209 -6.20 29.96 -18.88
CA GLU A 209 -7.60 29.64 -18.63
C GLU A 209 -8.01 28.36 -19.40
N LYS A 210 -9.14 27.78 -18.99
CA LYS A 210 -9.63 26.43 -19.31
C LYS A 210 -9.22 25.86 -20.67
#